data_AF-A0A4Q2D6P5-F1
#
_entry.id   AF-A0A4Q2D6P5-F1
#
_cell.length_a   1.000
_cell.length_b   1.000
_cell.length_c   1.000
_cell.angle_alpha   90.00
_cell.angle_beta   90.00
_cell.angle_gamma   90.00
#
_symmetry.space_group_name_H-M   'P 1'
#
loop_
_entity.id
_entity.type
_entity.pdbx_description
1 polymer ?
#
loop_
_entity_poly.entity_id
_entity_poly.type
_entity_poly.pdbx_seq_one_letter_code
_entity_poly.pdbx_strand_id
1 'polypeptide(L)'
;MGGIPQVNPWVGLPQSTSYLKIRGVPRFSDREGKVLTTPDDITRAMEGSPYKQWWKLTSAPRIVPESKASTSTMAHFNIWDSTKGTNGNALIGKHILIFNQPCTISAAVANPGVPLCTNCWVWVEPPI
;
A
#
# COMPACT_ATOMS: atom_id res chain seq x y z
N MET A 1 -21.37 17.37 -32.01
CA MET A 1 -20.74 16.05 -31.80
C MET A 1 -19.78 16.18 -30.63
N GLY A 2 -20.24 15.87 -29.42
CA GLY A 2 -19.41 15.82 -28.22
C GLY A 2 -19.67 14.47 -27.55
N GLY A 3 -18.86 13.47 -27.90
CA GLY A 3 -18.95 12.16 -27.27
C GLY A 3 -18.49 12.29 -25.82
N ILE A 4 -19.39 12.03 -24.89
CA ILE A 4 -19.04 11.85 -23.48
C ILE A 4 -18.15 10.59 -23.45
N PRO A 5 -16.91 10.65 -22.95
CA PRO A 5 -16.11 9.44 -22.82
C PRO A 5 -16.85 8.51 -21.86
N GLN A 6 -17.20 7.31 -22.35
CA GLN A 6 -17.77 6.27 -21.52
C GLN A 6 -16.76 5.93 -20.42
N VAL A 7 -17.01 6.42 -19.22
CA VAL A 7 -16.45 5.81 -18.02
C VAL A 7 -17.17 4.47 -17.88
N ASN A 8 -16.52 3.36 -18.23
CA ASN A 8 -17.04 2.04 -17.89
C ASN A 8 -17.04 1.94 -16.35
N PRO A 9 -18.18 1.96 -15.65
CA PRO A 9 -18.16 1.60 -14.25
C PRO A 9 -18.01 0.08 -14.24
N TRP A 10 -16.81 -0.40 -13.94
CA TRP A 10 -16.58 -1.81 -13.71
C TRP A 10 -17.46 -2.26 -12.52
N VAL A 11 -18.60 -2.89 -12.81
CA VAL A 11 -19.41 -3.62 -11.82
C VAL A 11 -18.84 -5.04 -11.73
N GLY A 12 -17.64 -5.16 -11.15
CA GLY A 12 -17.15 -6.43 -10.62
C GLY A 12 -17.82 -6.71 -9.27
N LEU A 13 -17.98 -7.98 -8.89
CA LEU A 13 -18.35 -8.35 -7.51
C LEU A 13 -17.48 -7.56 -6.51
N PRO A 14 -17.96 -7.22 -5.30
CA PRO A 14 -17.14 -6.52 -4.31
C PRO A 14 -15.87 -7.34 -4.03
N GLN A 15 -14.76 -6.92 -4.65
CA GLN A 15 -13.45 -7.48 -4.36
C GLN A 15 -13.04 -6.94 -3.00
N SER A 16 -12.71 -7.86 -2.09
CA SER A 16 -12.24 -7.48 -0.77
C SER A 16 -10.86 -6.83 -0.89
N THR A 17 -10.51 -5.97 0.07
CA THR A 17 -9.20 -5.34 0.12
C THR A 17 -8.42 -5.89 1.30
N SER A 18 -7.15 -6.23 1.07
CA SER A 18 -6.21 -6.61 2.11
C SER A 18 -5.33 -5.42 2.47
N TYR A 19 -5.24 -5.14 3.77
CA TYR A 19 -4.45 -4.04 4.33
C TYR A 19 -3.11 -4.58 4.81
N LEU A 20 -2.04 -4.09 4.20
CA LEU A 20 -0.69 -4.56 4.47
C LEU A 20 0.22 -3.39 4.79
N LYS A 21 1.34 -3.71 5.44
CA LYS A 21 2.42 -2.76 5.64
C LYS A 21 3.78 -3.42 5.47
N ILE A 22 4.72 -2.69 4.87
CA ILE A 22 6.13 -3.05 4.85
C ILE A 22 6.80 -2.36 6.04
N ARG A 23 7.54 -3.14 6.85
CA ARG A 23 8.34 -2.64 7.97
C ARG A 23 9.82 -2.61 7.59
N GLY A 24 10.58 -1.72 8.24
CA GLY A 24 12.01 -1.58 8.00
C GLY A 24 12.34 -0.80 6.71
N VAL A 25 11.42 0.03 6.21
CA VAL A 25 11.66 0.83 5.01
C VAL A 25 12.63 1.96 5.36
N PRO A 26 13.77 2.11 4.69
CA PRO A 26 14.68 3.22 4.96
C PRO A 26 13.95 4.55 4.80
N ARG A 27 14.13 5.48 5.75
CA ARG A 27 13.52 6.83 5.67
C ARG A 27 14.07 7.63 4.49
N PHE A 28 15.33 7.40 4.16
CA PHE A 28 16.06 8.10 3.13
C PHE A 28 16.46 7.13 2.02
N SER A 29 16.32 7.57 0.79
CA SER A 29 16.68 6.79 -0.40
C SER A 29 18.17 6.89 -0.73
N ASP A 30 18.82 7.96 -0.28
CA ASP A 30 20.26 8.17 -0.42
C ASP A 30 21.03 7.87 0.86
N ARG A 31 22.34 7.67 0.72
CA ARG A 31 23.24 7.38 1.85
C ARG A 31 23.58 8.60 2.70
N GLU A 32 23.44 9.81 2.16
CA GLU A 32 23.70 11.06 2.89
C GLU A 32 22.51 11.47 3.77
N GLY A 33 21.34 10.83 3.62
CA GLY A 33 20.15 11.09 4.41
C GLY A 33 19.44 12.40 4.03
N LYS A 34 19.53 12.83 2.77
CA LYS A 34 19.00 14.12 2.30
C LYS A 34 17.67 13.98 1.55
N VAL A 35 17.46 12.87 0.86
CA VAL A 35 16.32 12.58 0.00
C VAL A 35 15.42 11.58 0.71
N LEU A 36 14.18 11.99 0.98
CA LEU A 36 13.18 11.12 1.58
C LEU A 36 12.74 10.03 0.62
N THR A 37 12.49 8.85 1.15
CA THR A 37 11.86 7.75 0.41
C THR A 37 10.49 8.18 -0.09
N THR A 38 10.22 7.94 -1.37
CA THR A 38 8.95 8.30 -2.00
C THR A 38 8.05 7.08 -2.21
N PRO A 39 6.72 7.26 -2.32
CA PRO A 39 5.80 6.19 -2.69
C PRO A 39 6.17 5.50 -4.01
N ASP A 40 6.71 6.26 -4.98
CA ASP A 40 7.18 5.74 -6.26
C ASP A 40 8.37 4.80 -6.11
N ASP A 41 9.31 5.09 -5.22
CA ASP A 41 10.44 4.18 -4.92
C ASP A 41 9.96 2.83 -4.38
N ILE A 42 8.95 2.87 -3.50
CA ILE A 42 8.37 1.66 -2.92
C ILE A 42 7.59 0.88 -3.99
N THR A 43 6.85 1.58 -4.84
CA THR A 43 6.11 0.98 -5.96
C THR A 43 7.07 0.29 -6.92
N ARG A 44 8.16 0.96 -7.30
CA ARG A 44 9.23 0.39 -8.12
C ARG A 44 9.86 -0.84 -7.48
N ALA A 45 10.09 -0.82 -6.16
CA ALA A 45 10.61 -1.98 -5.43
C ALA A 45 9.61 -3.16 -5.39
N MET A 46 8.31 -2.87 -5.22
CA MET A 46 7.26 -3.88 -5.31
C MET A 46 7.19 -4.50 -6.72
N GLU A 47 7.20 -3.68 -7.77
CA GLU A 47 7.18 -4.15 -9.16
C GLU A 47 8.41 -4.97 -9.54
N GLY A 48 9.58 -4.64 -8.97
CA GLY A 48 10.83 -5.38 -9.15
C GLY A 48 10.94 -6.66 -8.31
N SER A 49 10.01 -6.91 -7.39
CA SER A 49 10.03 -8.08 -6.52
C SER A 49 9.45 -9.32 -7.21
N PRO A 50 9.79 -10.55 -6.76
CA PRO A 50 9.23 -11.79 -7.31
C PRO A 50 7.72 -11.95 -7.10
N TYR A 51 7.09 -11.04 -6.34
CA TYR A 51 5.68 -11.08 -5.97
C TYR A 51 4.79 -10.21 -6.86
N LYS A 52 5.31 -9.73 -8.00
CA LYS A 52 4.60 -8.86 -8.96
C LYS A 52 3.16 -9.25 -9.24
N GLN A 53 2.90 -10.54 -9.39
CA GLN A 53 1.57 -11.11 -9.65
C GLN A 53 0.53 -10.86 -8.53
N TRP A 54 0.97 -10.63 -7.28
CA TRP A 54 0.11 -10.39 -6.13
C TRP A 54 -0.04 -8.89 -5.80
N TRP A 55 0.76 -8.02 -6.43
CA TRP A 55 0.68 -6.57 -6.27
C TRP A 55 -0.44 -5.97 -7.12
N LYS A 56 -1.68 -6.07 -6.64
CA LYS A 56 -2.82 -5.34 -7.22
C LYS A 56 -3.18 -4.16 -6.33
N LEU A 57 -2.31 -3.15 -6.31
CA LEU A 57 -2.50 -1.97 -5.45
C LEU A 57 -3.81 -1.25 -5.77
N THR A 58 -4.58 -0.89 -4.74
CA THR A 58 -5.79 -0.06 -4.91
C THR A 58 -5.46 1.44 -4.90
N SER A 59 -4.31 1.80 -4.33
CA SER A 59 -3.82 3.17 -4.18
C SER A 59 -2.31 3.17 -4.00
N ALA A 60 -1.67 4.33 -4.19
CA ALA A 60 -0.26 4.50 -3.87
C ALA A 60 0.03 4.17 -2.38
N PRO A 61 1.22 3.61 -2.07
CA PRO A 61 1.63 3.36 -0.69
C PRO A 61 1.76 4.65 0.11
N ARG A 62 1.34 4.63 1.38
CA ARG A 62 1.50 5.74 2.32
C ARG A 62 2.68 5.47 3.23
N ILE A 63 3.64 6.39 3.26
CA ILE A 63 4.83 6.28 4.11
C ILE A 63 4.53 6.94 5.45
N VAL A 64 4.73 6.19 6.52
CA VAL A 64 4.51 6.63 7.90
C VAL A 64 5.78 6.36 8.69
N PRO A 65 6.38 7.34 9.38
CA PRO A 65 7.53 7.08 10.24
C PRO A 65 7.18 6.09 11.36
N GLU A 66 8.08 5.14 11.64
CA GLU A 66 7.83 4.14 12.69
C GLU A 66 7.86 4.77 14.10
N SER A 67 8.67 5.80 14.27
CA SER A 67 8.71 6.67 15.45
C SER A 67 9.30 8.02 15.07
N LYS A 68 9.04 9.06 15.86
CA LYS A 68 9.60 10.42 15.61
C LYS A 68 11.13 10.44 15.52
N ALA A 69 11.80 9.53 16.24
CA ALA A 69 13.26 9.43 16.28
C ALA A 69 13.83 8.28 15.42
N SER A 70 12.99 7.49 14.74
CA SER A 70 13.47 6.34 13.97
C SER A 70 13.96 6.75 12.59
N THR A 71 15.09 6.16 12.17
CA THR A 71 15.59 6.21 10.79
C THR A 71 14.85 5.25 9.86
N SER A 72 13.91 4.46 10.41
CA SER A 72 13.04 3.53 9.70
C SER A 72 11.61 4.07 9.58
N THR A 73 10.99 3.76 8.47
CA THR A 73 9.60 4.08 8.13
C THR A 73 8.83 2.79 7.84
N MET A 74 7.50 2.88 7.94
CA MET A 74 6.56 1.87 7.52
C MET A 74 5.83 2.36 6.27
N ALA A 75 5.63 1.48 5.30
CA ALA A 75 4.81 1.77 4.13
C ALA A 75 3.49 1.01 4.23
N HIS A 76 2.38 1.72 4.39
CA HIS A 76 1.03 1.16 4.42
C HIS A 76 0.43 1.16 3.02
N PHE A 77 -0.18 0.06 2.61
CA PHE A 77 -0.79 -0.05 1.29
C PHE A 77 -1.95 -1.05 1.29
N ASN A 78 -2.81 -0.88 0.31
CA ASN A 78 -4.00 -1.70 0.12
C ASN A 78 -3.88 -2.43 -1.21
N ILE A 79 -4.24 -3.71 -1.23
CA ILE A 79 -4.33 -4.50 -2.46
C ILE A 79 -5.75 -5.02 -2.66
N TRP A 80 -6.14 -5.15 -3.92
CA TRP A 80 -7.30 -5.93 -4.31
C TRP A 80 -7.05 -7.41 -4.01
N ASP A 81 -8.02 -8.03 -3.35
CA ASP A 81 -7.92 -9.40 -2.89
C ASP A 81 -9.25 -10.17 -3.03
N SER A 82 -9.17 -11.48 -2.82
CA SER A 82 -10.35 -12.32 -2.63
C SER A 82 -10.96 -12.04 -1.25
N THR A 83 -12.23 -12.39 -1.05
CA THR A 83 -12.89 -12.35 0.27
C THR A 83 -12.16 -13.17 1.34
N LYS A 84 -11.32 -14.15 0.92
CA LYS A 84 -10.51 -14.99 1.81
C LYS A 84 -9.13 -14.39 2.10
N GLY A 85 -8.78 -13.24 1.54
CA GLY A 85 -7.49 -12.60 1.74
C GLY A 85 -6.31 -13.39 1.13
N THR A 86 -6.53 -14.11 0.01
CA THR A 86 -5.54 -15.05 -0.53
C THR A 86 -4.22 -14.37 -0.91
N ASN A 87 -4.28 -13.23 -1.58
CA ASN A 87 -3.10 -12.48 -2.00
C ASN A 87 -2.41 -11.85 -0.79
N GLY A 88 -3.19 -11.29 0.14
CA GLY A 88 -2.67 -10.72 1.38
C GLY A 88 -1.91 -11.75 2.20
N ASN A 89 -2.50 -12.92 2.42
CA ASN A 89 -1.88 -14.02 3.15
C ASN A 89 -0.63 -14.56 2.44
N ALA A 90 -0.58 -14.57 1.11
CA ALA A 90 0.61 -14.98 0.36
C ALA A 90 1.79 -14.01 0.55
N LEU A 91 1.51 -12.72 0.79
CA LEU A 91 2.50 -11.67 0.97
C LEU A 91 2.97 -11.50 2.42
N ILE A 92 2.12 -11.82 3.41
CA ILE A 92 2.48 -11.72 4.82
C ILE A 92 3.69 -12.62 5.13
N GLY A 93 4.68 -12.04 5.83
CA GLY A 93 5.92 -12.73 6.19
C GLY A 93 6.95 -12.82 5.06
N LYS A 94 6.64 -12.30 3.86
CA LYS A 94 7.62 -12.20 2.77
C LYS A 94 8.53 -10.99 2.94
N HIS A 95 9.69 -11.07 2.32
CA HIS A 95 10.69 -10.01 2.29
C HIS A 95 10.86 -9.45 0.88
N ILE A 96 10.95 -8.12 0.78
CA ILE A 96 11.31 -7.40 -0.45
C ILE A 96 12.53 -6.53 -0.18
N LEU A 97 13.30 -6.23 -1.22
CA LEU A 97 14.45 -5.34 -1.11
C LEU A 97 14.02 -3.92 -1.49
N ILE A 98 14.18 -2.96 -0.57
CA ILE A 98 14.01 -1.54 -0.83
C ILE A 98 15.35 -0.86 -0.54
N PHE A 99 15.94 -0.22 -1.55
CA PHE A 99 17.31 0.34 -1.48
C PHE A 99 18.36 -0.68 -0.97
N ASN A 100 18.24 -1.93 -1.42
CA ASN A 100 19.11 -3.03 -0.99
C ASN A 100 19.04 -3.37 0.52
N GLN A 101 17.97 -2.95 1.20
CA GLN A 101 17.64 -3.36 2.57
C GLN A 101 16.47 -4.35 2.57
N PRO A 102 16.57 -5.48 3.32
CA PRO A 102 15.47 -6.41 3.45
C PRO A 102 14.36 -5.81 4.31
N CYS A 103 13.18 -5.65 3.72
CA CYS A 103 11.99 -5.12 4.39
C CYS A 103 10.90 -6.21 4.46
N THR A 104 10.22 -6.30 5.60
CA THR A 104 9.25 -7.37 5.86
C THR A 104 7.82 -6.90 5.66
N ILE A 105 7.04 -7.68 4.92
CA ILE A 105 5.62 -7.44 4.73
C ILE A 105 4.84 -8.07 5.89
N SER A 106 3.95 -7.30 6.49
CA SER A 106 3.10 -7.73 7.59
C SER A 106 1.66 -7.25 7.40
N ALA A 107 0.72 -7.94 8.06
CA ALA A 107 -0.65 -7.47 8.12
C ALA A 107 -0.69 -6.08 8.78
N ALA A 108 -1.51 -5.20 8.21
CA ALA A 108 -1.87 -3.94 8.83
C ALA A 108 -3.29 -4.03 9.38
N VAL A 109 -3.55 -3.29 10.45
CA VAL A 109 -4.93 -3.02 10.87
C VAL A 109 -5.56 -2.13 9.81
N ALA A 110 -6.79 -2.44 9.38
CA ALA A 110 -7.53 -1.59 8.47
C ALA A 110 -7.65 -0.19 9.07
N ASN A 111 -6.99 0.78 8.43
CA ASN A 111 -7.09 2.22 8.65
C ASN A 111 -7.41 2.66 10.11
N PRO A 112 -6.44 2.76 11.03
CA PRO A 112 -6.64 3.49 12.28
C PRO A 112 -6.74 4.99 11.96
N GLY A 113 -7.92 5.46 11.54
CA GLY A 113 -8.17 6.89 11.30
C GLY A 113 -9.19 7.24 10.22
N VAL A 114 -9.75 6.28 9.47
CA VAL A 114 -10.77 6.57 8.44
C VAL A 114 -11.92 5.59 8.61
N PRO A 115 -13.06 5.99 9.21
CA PRO A 115 -14.23 5.12 9.28
C PRO A 115 -14.71 4.81 7.86
N LEU A 116 -14.83 3.52 7.53
CA LEU A 116 -15.54 3.10 6.34
C LEU A 116 -17.01 3.43 6.56
N CYS A 117 -17.60 4.26 5.69
CA CYS A 117 -19.04 4.45 5.74
C CYS A 117 -19.70 3.12 5.35
N THR A 118 -20.39 2.47 6.30
CA THR A 118 -21.10 1.20 6.07
C THR A 118 -22.29 1.34 5.11
N ASN A 119 -22.76 2.56 4.89
CA ASN A 119 -23.87 2.84 3.98
C ASN A 119 -23.37 3.11 2.54
N CYS A 120 -22.23 3.78 2.39
CA CYS A 120 -21.73 4.23 1.09
C CYS A 120 -20.54 3.41 0.57
N TRP A 121 -19.90 2.60 1.41
CA TRP A 121 -18.67 1.86 1.11
C TRP A 121 -17.52 2.73 0.57
N VAL A 122 -17.56 4.03 0.89
CA VAL A 122 -16.53 5.01 0.50
C VAL A 122 -15.72 5.40 1.73
N TRP A 123 -14.41 5.53 1.53
CA TRP A 123 -13.48 6.07 2.52
C TRP A 123 -13.71 7.58 2.63
N VAL A 124 -14.27 8.04 3.74
CA VAL A 124 -14.47 9.46 4.01
C VAL A 124 -13.29 10.00 4.79
N GLU A 125 -12.51 10.89 4.18
CA GLU A 125 -11.45 11.64 4.88
C GLU A 125 -12.04 12.35 6.12
N PRO A 126 -11.33 12.35 7.26
CA PRO A 126 -11.85 13.01 8.46
C PRO A 126 -11.97 14.53 8.22
N PRO A 127 -13.04 15.17 8.72
CA PRO A 127 -13.15 16.62 8.67
C PRO A 127 -12.03 17.25 9.51
N ILE A 128 -11.45 18.31 8.96
CA ILE A 128 -10.39 19.14 9.55
C ILE A 128 -10.95 19.96 10.72
#